data_AF-A0A6G2DX52-F1
#
_entry.id   AF-A0A6G2DX52-F1
#
_cell.length_a   1.000
_cell.length_b   1.000
_cell.length_c   1.000
_cell.angle_alpha   90.00
_cell.angle_beta   90.00
_cell.angle_gamma   90.00
#
_symmetry.space_group_name_H-M   'P 1'
#
loop_
_entity.id
_entity.type
_entity.pdbx_description
1 polymer ?
#
loop_
_entity_poly.entity_id
_entity_poly.type
_entity_poly.pdbx_seq_one_letter_code
_entity_poly.pdbx_strand_id
1 'polypeptide(L)'
;VTRLAITNIEEVTEEETSLFKVTASAPDLIQRDSNNSLSQTYTYYIEKPKASQNNVYYNFKDLVDAMQKNPNGEFKLGSDLNATNVPTPSKSYVTGKFTGHLTSVDGKHFSIHNTAH
;
A
#
# COMPACT_ATOMS: atom_id res chain seq x y z
N VAL A 1 13.86 -6.95 -15.06
CA VAL A 1 12.44 -6.59 -14.85
C VAL A 1 11.72 -6.77 -16.17
N THR A 2 10.65 -7.58 -16.20
CA THR A 2 9.79 -7.75 -17.38
C THR A 2 8.61 -6.80 -17.26
N ARG A 3 8.22 -6.13 -18.35
CA ARG A 3 7.08 -5.19 -18.37
C ARG A 3 6.01 -5.74 -19.32
N LEU A 4 4.78 -5.89 -18.83
CA LEU A 4 3.63 -6.35 -19.60
C LEU A 4 2.64 -5.19 -19.78
N ALA A 5 1.96 -5.13 -20.92
CA ALA A 5 0.93 -4.14 -21.16
C ALA A 5 -0.33 -4.51 -20.37
N ILE A 6 -0.83 -3.56 -19.57
CA ILE A 6 -2.10 -3.72 -18.88
C ILE A 6 -3.22 -3.62 -19.91
N THR A 7 -4.11 -4.60 -19.88
CA THR A 7 -5.27 -4.70 -20.78
C THR A 7 -6.56 -4.36 -20.07
N ASN A 8 -6.66 -4.65 -18.77
CA ASN A 8 -7.84 -4.35 -17.97
C ASN A 8 -7.48 -4.06 -16.50
N ILE A 9 -8.26 -3.19 -15.86
CA ILE A 9 -8.27 -2.98 -14.42
C ILE A 9 -9.74 -2.92 -13.99
N GLU A 10 -10.15 -3.81 -13.10
CA GLU A 10 -11.51 -3.86 -12.56
C GLU A 10 -11.51 -3.97 -11.03
N GLU A 11 -12.54 -3.43 -10.38
CA GLU A 11 -12.77 -3.61 -8.95
C GLU A 11 -13.54 -4.91 -8.72
N VAL A 12 -13.02 -5.77 -7.85
CA VAL A 12 -13.64 -7.04 -7.46
C VAL A 12 -13.73 -7.12 -5.95
N THR A 13 -14.69 -7.87 -5.43
CA THR A 13 -14.79 -8.18 -4.00
C THR A 13 -14.55 -9.66 -3.83
N GLU A 14 -13.47 -10.03 -3.15
CA GLU A 14 -13.17 -11.40 -2.73
C GLU A 14 -13.12 -11.43 -1.20
N GLU A 15 -13.81 -12.38 -0.57
CA GLU A 15 -13.76 -12.58 0.89
C GLU A 15 -13.98 -11.29 1.71
N GLU A 16 -14.97 -10.49 1.33
CA GLU A 16 -15.32 -9.19 1.96
C GLU A 16 -14.26 -8.08 1.81
N THR A 17 -13.20 -8.31 1.03
CA THR A 17 -12.15 -7.34 0.74
C THR A 17 -12.29 -6.82 -0.70
N SER A 18 -12.36 -5.49 -0.86
CA SER A 18 -12.33 -4.86 -2.18
C SER A 18 -10.90 -4.84 -2.73
N LEU A 19 -10.71 -5.42 -3.91
CA LEU A 19 -9.44 -5.55 -4.61
C LEU A 19 -9.54 -4.90 -6.00
N PHE A 20 -8.40 -4.43 -6.52
CA PHE A 20 -8.22 -4.19 -7.94
C PHE A 20 -7.62 -5.43 -8.59
N LYS A 21 -8.35 -6.00 -9.55
CA LYS A 21 -7.86 -7.06 -10.42
C LYS A 21 -7.25 -6.42 -11.66
N VAL A 22 -5.94 -6.59 -11.82
CA VAL A 22 -5.16 -6.10 -12.95
C VAL A 22 -4.88 -7.27 -13.89
N THR A 23 -5.28 -7.12 -15.15
CA THR A 23 -5.01 -8.12 -16.19
C THR A 23 -4.06 -7.56 -17.23
N ALA A 24 -2.99 -8.30 -17.52
CA ALA A 24 -2.01 -7.97 -18.55
C ALA A 24 -1.91 -9.09 -19.59
N SER A 25 -1.58 -8.73 -20.83
CA SER A 25 -1.29 -9.69 -21.89
C SER A 25 -0.08 -9.23 -22.71
N ALA A 26 0.57 -10.18 -23.38
CA ALA A 26 1.56 -9.92 -24.40
C ALA A 26 1.51 -11.05 -25.46
N PRO A 27 1.95 -10.81 -26.71
CA PRO A 27 1.84 -11.79 -27.79
C PRO A 27 2.42 -13.16 -27.46
N ASP A 28 3.58 -13.20 -26.80
CA ASP A 28 4.30 -14.42 -26.45
C ASP A 28 4.27 -14.71 -24.94
N LEU A 29 3.31 -14.14 -24.20
CA LEU A 29 3.15 -14.47 -22.79
C LEU A 29 2.65 -15.91 -22.66
N ILE A 30 3.45 -16.74 -21.99
CA ILE A 30 3.06 -18.11 -21.64
C ILE A 30 3.36 -18.30 -20.17
N GLN A 31 2.31 -18.59 -19.39
CA GLN A 31 2.41 -18.86 -17.96
C GLN A 31 1.41 -19.90 -17.51
N ARG A 32 1.47 -20.31 -16.24
CA ARG A 32 0.47 -21.18 -15.63
C ARG A 32 -0.54 -20.36 -14.84
N ASP A 33 -1.81 -20.69 -15.00
CA ASP A 33 -2.88 -20.18 -14.13
C ASP A 33 -2.95 -20.95 -12.80
N SER A 34 -3.92 -20.59 -11.95
CA SER A 34 -4.17 -21.25 -10.66
C SER A 34 -4.54 -22.74 -10.79
N ASN A 35 -5.03 -23.16 -11.96
CA ASN A 35 -5.36 -24.55 -12.28
C ASN A 35 -4.20 -25.27 -12.97
N ASN A 36 -3.00 -24.68 -12.95
CA ASN A 36 -1.78 -25.20 -13.55
C ASN A 36 -1.86 -25.35 -15.10
N SER A 37 -2.81 -24.68 -15.75
CA SER A 37 -3.03 -24.68 -17.20
C SER A 37 -2.30 -23.53 -17.87
N LEU A 38 -1.95 -23.68 -19.16
CA LEU A 38 -1.27 -22.61 -19.90
C LEU A 38 -2.23 -21.44 -20.16
N SER A 39 -1.76 -20.22 -19.86
CA SER A 39 -2.49 -18.97 -20.07
C SER A 39 -1.61 -17.91 -20.75
N GLN A 40 -2.24 -17.11 -21.60
CA GLN A 40 -1.66 -15.93 -22.25
C GLN A 40 -1.99 -14.62 -21.52
N THR A 41 -2.61 -14.73 -20.35
CA THR A 41 -3.03 -13.59 -19.53
C THR A 41 -2.41 -13.71 -18.14
N TYR A 42 -1.87 -12.60 -17.65
CA TYR A 42 -1.41 -12.45 -16.29
C TYR A 42 -2.42 -11.66 -15.48
N THR A 43 -2.88 -12.24 -14.37
CA THR A 43 -3.78 -11.58 -13.43
C THR A 43 -3.05 -11.35 -12.12
N TYR A 44 -3.16 -10.14 -11.59
CA TYR A 44 -2.61 -9.75 -10.30
C TYR A 44 -3.67 -8.98 -9.50
N TYR A 45 -3.74 -9.27 -8.20
CA TYR A 45 -4.69 -8.64 -7.29
C TYR A 45 -3.95 -7.64 -6.40
N ILE A 46 -4.49 -6.42 -6.31
CA ILE A 46 -3.96 -5.35 -5.47
C ILE A 46 -5.05 -4.95 -4.49
N GLU A 47 -4.76 -4.92 -3.21
CA GLU A 47 -5.72 -4.40 -2.22
C GLU A 47 -6.08 -2.95 -2.52
N LYS A 48 -7.39 -2.64 -2.43
CA LYS A 48 -7.84 -1.27 -2.61
C LYS A 48 -7.31 -0.42 -1.45
N PRO A 49 -6.65 0.72 -1.72
CA PRO A 49 -6.17 1.60 -0.66
C PRO A 49 -7.32 2.02 0.24
N LYS A 50 -7.21 1.73 1.54
CA LYS A 50 -8.19 2.16 2.53
C LYS A 50 -7.90 3.61 2.91
N ALA A 51 -8.93 4.45 2.82
CA ALA A 51 -8.81 5.85 3.22
C ALA A 51 -8.53 5.98 4.72
N SER A 52 -7.62 6.91 5.07
CA SER A 52 -7.34 7.27 6.46
C SER A 52 -8.54 7.97 7.10
N GLN A 53 -8.91 7.61 8.32
CA GLN A 53 -10.10 8.13 9.02
C GLN A 53 -9.85 8.22 10.52
N ASN A 54 -10.36 9.29 11.17
CA ASN A 54 -10.22 9.49 12.62
C ASN A 54 -8.78 9.35 13.14
N ASN A 55 -7.82 9.93 12.40
CA ASN A 55 -6.38 9.82 12.64
C ASN A 55 -5.84 8.37 12.62
N VAL A 56 -6.58 7.42 12.03
CA VAL A 56 -6.12 6.06 11.74
C VAL A 56 -5.67 5.98 10.29
N TYR A 57 -4.42 5.56 10.07
CA TYR A 57 -3.78 5.55 8.76
C TYR A 57 -3.52 4.12 8.28
N TYR A 58 -3.79 3.88 7.00
CA TYR A 58 -3.60 2.60 6.30
C TYR A 58 -2.57 2.71 5.16
N ASN A 59 -2.03 3.91 4.94
CA ASN A 59 -1.01 4.19 3.95
C ASN A 59 0.11 5.03 4.57
N PHE A 60 1.37 4.65 4.32
CA PHE A 60 2.52 5.36 4.88
C PHE A 60 2.66 6.80 4.37
N LYS A 61 2.30 7.07 3.11
CA LYS A 61 2.33 8.42 2.55
C LYS A 61 1.33 9.33 3.27
N ASP A 62 0.09 8.87 3.44
CA ASP A 62 -0.95 9.63 4.15
C ASP A 62 -0.52 9.95 5.59
N LEU A 63 0.10 8.98 6.27
CA LEU A 63 0.63 9.16 7.62
C LEU A 63 1.68 10.29 7.66
N VAL A 64 2.68 10.21 6.78
CA VAL A 64 3.77 11.20 6.71
C VAL A 64 3.23 12.60 6.37
N ASP A 65 2.33 12.70 5.39
CA ASP A 65 1.72 13.97 5.00
C ASP A 65 0.95 14.60 6.18
N ALA A 66 0.24 13.79 6.97
CA ALA A 66 -0.50 14.26 8.13
C ALA A 66 0.42 14.66 9.30
N MET A 67 1.49 13.89 9.57
CA MET A 67 2.50 14.24 10.57
C MET A 67 3.24 15.52 10.22
N GLN A 68 3.53 15.74 8.94
CA GLN A 68 4.15 16.98 8.46
C GLN A 68 3.21 18.18 8.65
N LYS A 69 1.91 18.01 8.41
CA LYS A 69 0.90 19.06 8.57
C LYS A 69 0.60 19.37 10.04
N ASN A 70 0.63 18.37 10.92
CA ASN A 70 0.35 18.52 12.35
C ASN A 70 1.37 17.75 13.21
N PRO A 71 2.61 18.24 13.38
CA PRO A 71 3.69 17.50 14.02
C PRO A 71 3.48 17.21 15.51
N ASN A 72 2.46 17.82 16.14
CA ASN A 72 2.13 17.65 17.56
C ASN A 72 0.82 16.85 17.75
N GLY A 73 0.27 16.29 16.67
CA GLY A 73 -0.98 15.54 16.69
C GLY A 73 -0.86 14.11 17.23
N GLU A 74 -2.00 13.44 17.29
CA GLU A 74 -2.08 12.00 17.55
C GLU A 74 -2.38 11.26 16.24
N PHE A 75 -1.64 10.18 16.02
CA PHE A 75 -1.67 9.37 14.81
C PHE A 75 -1.72 7.89 15.20
N LYS A 76 -2.61 7.13 14.56
CA LYS A 76 -2.79 5.69 14.83
C LYS A 76 -2.53 4.87 13.56
N LEU A 77 -1.80 3.77 13.69
CA LEU A 77 -1.65 2.76 12.64
C LEU A 77 -2.89 1.86 12.63
N GLY A 78 -3.55 1.77 11.48
CA GLY A 78 -4.70 0.89 11.26
C GLY A 78 -4.35 -0.47 10.66
N SER A 79 -3.15 -0.59 10.11
CA SER A 79 -2.56 -1.80 9.51
C SER A 79 -1.02 -1.67 9.53
N ASP A 80 -0.32 -2.75 9.19
CA ASP A 80 1.09 -2.65 8.84
C ASP A 80 1.25 -1.75 7.62
N LEU A 81 2.25 -0.88 7.65
CA LEU A 81 2.52 0.09 6.60
C LEU A 81 3.85 -0.22 5.91
N ASN A 82 3.98 0.18 4.65
CA ASN A 82 5.20 -0.02 3.87
C ASN A 82 5.68 1.32 3.29
N ALA A 83 6.95 1.66 3.52
CA ALA A 83 7.55 2.92 3.09
C ALA A 83 8.27 2.87 1.73
N THR A 84 8.30 1.73 1.04
CA THR A 84 9.11 1.49 -0.19
C THR A 84 8.90 2.56 -1.28
N ASN A 85 7.66 3.01 -1.49
CA ASN A 85 7.31 3.94 -2.57
C ASN A 85 7.13 5.38 -2.08
N VAL A 86 7.54 5.68 -0.85
CA VAL A 86 7.47 7.03 -0.30
C VAL A 86 8.86 7.62 -0.31
N PRO A 87 9.13 8.65 -1.13
CA PRO A 87 10.44 9.26 -1.17
C PRO A 87 10.71 10.00 0.13
N THR A 88 11.89 9.79 0.69
CA THR A 88 12.37 10.58 1.83
C THR A 88 12.96 11.88 1.28
N PRO A 89 12.35 13.06 1.51
CA PRO A 89 12.87 14.32 0.96
C PRO A 89 14.26 14.69 1.54
N SER A 90 14.66 14.04 2.64
CA SER A 90 15.95 14.25 3.33
C SER A 90 16.34 12.98 4.12
N LYS A 91 16.99 13.12 5.28
CA LYS A 91 17.29 12.02 6.23
C LYS A 91 16.07 11.53 7.03
N SER A 92 14.91 12.18 6.86
CA SER A 92 13.69 11.85 7.60
C SER A 92 12.46 12.09 6.74
N TYR A 93 11.43 11.27 6.95
CA TYR A 93 10.14 11.41 6.25
C TYR A 93 9.38 12.65 6.72
N VAL A 94 9.37 12.90 8.02
CA VAL A 94 8.86 14.13 8.62
C VAL A 94 10.07 15.05 8.84
N THR A 95 10.08 16.18 8.16
CA THR A 95 11.24 17.09 8.12
C THR A 95 11.26 18.09 9.28
N GLY A 96 10.10 18.36 9.87
CA GLY A 96 9.97 19.21 11.05
C GLY A 96 10.25 18.46 12.36
N LYS A 97 10.36 19.20 13.47
CA LYS A 97 10.40 18.61 14.81
C LYS A 97 9.05 17.95 15.10
N PHE A 98 9.02 16.62 15.12
CA PHE A 98 7.85 15.86 15.53
C PHE A 98 7.80 15.77 17.07
N THR A 99 6.68 16.18 17.67
CA THR A 99 6.43 16.01 19.12
C THR A 99 5.08 15.35 19.40
N GLY A 100 4.43 14.81 18.37
CA GLY A 100 3.17 14.10 18.48
C GLY A 100 3.33 12.66 18.94
N HIS A 101 2.22 11.93 18.91
CA HIS A 101 2.16 10.53 19.29
C HIS A 101 1.80 9.66 18.08
N LEU A 102 2.60 8.63 17.83
CA LEU A 102 2.30 7.58 16.88
C LEU A 102 2.09 6.27 17.65
N THR A 103 0.88 5.70 17.56
CA THR A 103 0.53 4.44 18.20
C THR A 103 -0.16 3.51 17.22
N SER A 104 -0.40 2.25 17.59
CA SER A 104 -1.34 1.39 16.88
C SER A 104 -2.75 1.60 17.43
N VAL A 105 -3.79 1.26 16.66
CA VAL A 105 -5.15 1.17 17.21
C VAL A 105 -5.22 0.16 18.37
N ASP A 106 -6.15 0.41 19.29
CA ASP A 106 -6.19 -0.23 20.60
C ASP A 106 -6.23 -1.77 20.50
N GLY A 107 -5.39 -2.44 21.30
CA GLY A 107 -5.29 -3.90 21.34
C GLY A 107 -4.58 -4.53 20.13
N LYS A 108 -4.01 -3.74 19.21
CA LYS A 108 -3.24 -4.23 18.07
C LYS A 108 -1.82 -3.68 18.06
N HIS A 109 -0.93 -4.37 17.36
CA HIS A 109 0.44 -3.96 17.14
C HIS A 109 0.74 -4.01 15.64
N PHE A 110 0.95 -2.86 15.04
CA PHE A 110 1.33 -2.69 13.65
C PHE A 110 2.71 -2.07 13.53
N SER A 111 3.40 -2.40 12.45
CA SER A 111 4.76 -1.98 12.14
C SER A 111 4.83 -1.19 10.84
N ILE A 112 5.91 -0.42 10.69
CA ILE A 112 6.25 0.26 9.45
C ILE A 112 7.48 -0.44 8.88
N HIS A 113 7.34 -1.02 7.70
CA HIS A 113 8.39 -1.77 7.01
C HIS A 113 9.06 -0.92 5.93
N ASN A 114 10.28 -1.33 5.55
CA ASN A 114 11.05 -0.75 4.45
C ASN A 114 11.29 0.75 4.57
N THR A 115 11.49 1.24 5.80
CA THR A 115 11.88 2.63 6.06
C THR A 115 13.31 2.87 5.55
N ALA A 116 13.54 4.04 4.97
CA ALA A 116 14.88 4.48 4.59
C ALA A 116 15.81 4.52 5.82
N HIS A 117 17.04 4.06 5.62
CA HIS A 117 18.12 4.06 6.60
C HIS A 117 19.02 5.30 6.47
#